data_AF-A0A812J440-F1
#
_entry.id   AF-A0A812J440-F1
#
_cell.length_a   1.000
_cell.length_b   1.000
_cell.length_c   1.000
_cell.angle_alpha   90.00
_cell.angle_beta   90.00
_cell.angle_gamma   90.00
#
_symmetry.space_group_name_H-M   'P 1'
#
loop_
_entity.id
_entity.type
_entity.pdbx_description
1 polymer ?
#
loop_
_entity_poly.entity_id
_entity_poly.type
_entity_poly.pdbx_seq_one_letter_code
_entity_poly.pdbx_strand_id
1 'polypeptide(L)'
;MSCKMRLIDKVTIKGSLVPLELYCLDLDFKRLQVEDRPELPITWNSRYRFKSRHAMEMRKNHLWNDEFSKAHILKKDPHFQEMRTPYTDVFLQNFNMGYQNYAQGEWQVARNLLLKTHTMLREKDGPSEALLRFMEKPYQFKAPEGWR
;
A
#
# COMPACT_ATOMS: atom_id res chain seq x y z
N MET A 1 -6.68 -2.87 14.58
CA MET A 1 -5.33 -2.89 13.96
C MET A 1 -5.32 -2.30 12.52
N SER A 2 -6.21 -1.34 12.18
CA SER A 2 -6.56 -1.04 10.78
C SER A 2 -6.08 0.31 10.20
N CYS A 3 -5.31 1.13 10.92
CA CYS A 3 -5.24 2.58 10.57
C CYS A 3 -4.20 3.00 9.51
N LYS A 4 -3.51 2.08 8.80
CA LYS A 4 -2.47 2.47 7.82
C LYS A 4 -2.60 1.90 6.41
N MET A 5 -3.48 0.91 6.20
CA MET A 5 -3.73 0.34 4.88
C MET A 5 -5.05 0.87 4.34
N ARG A 6 -5.18 0.94 3.02
CA ARG A 6 -6.42 1.32 2.35
C ARG A 6 -6.91 0.18 1.48
N LEU A 7 -8.22 -0.04 1.51
CA LEU A 7 -8.90 -0.99 0.62
C LEU A 7 -8.92 -0.37 -0.78
N ILE A 8 -8.40 -1.08 -1.78
CA ILE A 8 -8.32 -0.59 -3.15
C ILE A 8 -9.20 -1.36 -4.12
N ASP A 9 -9.61 -2.58 -3.77
CA ASP A 9 -10.46 -3.42 -4.62
C ASP A 9 -11.10 -4.56 -3.82
N LYS A 10 -12.13 -5.18 -4.40
CA LYS A 10 -12.78 -6.39 -3.90
C LYS A 10 -13.01 -7.35 -5.06
N VAL A 11 -12.32 -8.48 -5.05
CA VAL A 11 -12.30 -9.44 -6.18
C VAL A 11 -12.90 -10.78 -5.78
N THR A 12 -13.63 -11.41 -6.71
CA THR A 12 -14.10 -12.79 -6.53
C THR A 12 -13.20 -13.73 -7.33
N ILE A 13 -12.53 -14.65 -6.64
CA ILE A 13 -11.64 -15.63 -7.25
C ILE A 13 -12.43 -16.89 -7.59
N LYS A 14 -12.24 -17.45 -8.78
CA LYS A 14 -12.90 -18.70 -9.20
C LYS A 14 -12.64 -19.80 -8.16
N GLY A 15 -13.72 -20.36 -7.61
CA GLY A 15 -13.67 -21.39 -6.58
C GLY A 15 -13.78 -20.89 -5.14
N SER A 16 -13.74 -19.57 -4.90
CA SER A 16 -14.08 -18.96 -3.61
C SER A 16 -15.50 -18.38 -3.65
N LEU A 17 -16.30 -18.71 -2.64
CA LEU A 17 -17.61 -18.05 -2.41
C LEU A 17 -17.46 -16.72 -1.66
N VAL A 18 -16.30 -16.49 -1.04
CA VAL A 18 -16.01 -15.30 -0.25
C VAL A 18 -15.18 -14.33 -1.10
N PRO A 19 -15.67 -13.11 -1.36
CA PRO A 19 -14.88 -12.09 -2.03
C PRO A 19 -13.63 -11.73 -1.22
N LEU A 20 -12.52 -11.54 -1.91
CA LEU A 20 -11.24 -11.14 -1.33
C LEU A 20 -11.10 -9.61 -1.39
N GLU A 21 -10.77 -9.01 -0.27
CA GLU A 21 -10.46 -7.59 -0.15
C GLU A 21 -8.98 -7.35 -0.39
N LEU A 22 -8.66 -6.45 -1.33
CA LEU A 22 -7.29 -6.09 -1.66
C LEU A 22 -6.92 -4.79 -0.96
N TYR A 23 -5.92 -4.86 -0.10
CA TYR A 23 -5.39 -3.71 0.63
C TYR A 23 -4.03 -3.30 0.09
N CYS A 24 -3.75 -2.00 0.08
CA CYS A 24 -2.41 -1.50 -0.15
C CYS A 24 -1.87 -0.72 1.05
N LEU A 25 -0.54 -0.70 1.13
CA LEU A 25 0.22 0.06 2.11
C LEU A 25 1.09 1.06 1.35
N ASP A 26 0.75 2.34 1.48
CA ASP A 26 1.45 3.39 0.72
C ASP A 26 2.77 3.76 1.39
N LEU A 27 3.84 3.81 0.60
CA LEU A 27 5.21 4.13 1.04
C LEU A 27 5.92 4.97 -0.03
N ASP A 28 6.51 6.09 0.37
CA ASP A 28 7.33 6.93 -0.50
C ASP A 28 8.81 6.70 -0.20
N PHE A 29 9.41 5.74 -0.89
CA PHE A 29 10.82 5.37 -0.71
C PHE A 29 11.79 6.49 -1.07
N LYS A 30 11.37 7.47 -1.89
CA LYS A 30 12.22 8.60 -2.31
C LYS A 30 12.58 9.53 -1.16
N ARG A 31 11.89 9.39 -0.01
CA ARG A 31 12.19 10.15 1.22
C ARG A 31 13.30 9.55 2.05
N LEU A 32 13.67 8.30 1.79
CA LEU A 32 14.79 7.66 2.46
C LEU A 32 16.11 8.18 1.90
N GLN A 33 17.02 8.52 2.81
CA GLN A 33 18.41 8.75 2.45
C GLN A 33 19.12 7.40 2.34
N VAL A 34 19.93 7.24 1.30
CA VAL A 34 20.82 6.08 1.21
C VAL A 34 21.91 6.29 2.25
N GLU A 35 22.01 5.37 3.21
CA GLU A 35 23.11 5.40 4.16
C GLU A 35 24.44 5.24 3.41
N ASP A 36 25.40 6.12 3.69
CA ASP A 36 26.77 5.98 3.19
C ASP A 36 27.35 4.70 3.76
N ARG A 37 27.36 3.65 2.95
CA ARG A 37 27.95 2.39 3.33
C ARG A 37 29.47 2.54 3.20
N PRO A 38 30.25 2.40 4.28
CA PRO A 38 31.69 2.34 4.13
C PRO A 38 32.01 1.18 3.19
N GLU A 39 32.79 1.45 2.15
CA GLU A 39 33.32 0.43 1.25
C GLU A 39 34.29 -0.45 2.03
N LEU A 40 33.74 -1.43 2.75
CA LEU A 40 34.54 -2.50 3.32
C LEU A 40 34.87 -3.45 2.16
N PRO A 41 36.16 -3.70 1.87
CA PRO A 41 36.56 -4.68 0.86
C PRO A 41 36.23 -6.08 1.38
N ILE A 42 34.96 -6.50 1.22
CA ILE A 42 34.52 -7.85 1.55
C ILE A 42 34.93 -8.77 0.41
N THR A 43 35.97 -9.58 0.63
CA THR A 43 36.31 -10.67 -0.28
C THR A 43 35.33 -11.83 -0.07
N TRP A 44 34.38 -11.95 -1.00
CA TRP A 44 33.34 -12.98 -0.95
C TRP A 44 33.90 -14.39 -1.19
N ASN A 45 34.25 -15.10 -0.12
CA ASN A 45 34.58 -16.52 -0.17
C ASN A 45 33.38 -17.42 0.20
N SER A 46 33.52 -18.73 -0.03
CA SER A 46 32.46 -19.72 0.25
C SER A 46 31.95 -19.65 1.70
N ARG A 47 32.85 -19.44 2.67
CA ARG A 47 32.53 -19.35 4.10
C ARG A 47 31.69 -18.12 4.42
N TYR A 48 32.04 -16.95 3.89
CA TYR A 48 31.25 -15.72 4.08
C TYR A 48 29.89 -15.83 3.42
N ARG A 49 29.81 -16.38 2.19
CA ARG A 49 28.53 -16.62 1.51
C ARG A 49 27.63 -17.56 2.32
N PHE A 50 28.19 -18.64 2.86
CA PHE A 50 27.46 -19.56 3.73
C PHE A 50 26.94 -18.85 4.99
N LYS A 51 27.79 -18.08 5.68
CA LYS A 51 27.38 -17.31 6.87
C LYS A 51 26.27 -16.32 6.57
N SER A 52 26.36 -15.57 5.46
CA SER A 52 25.32 -14.62 5.06
C SER A 52 23.99 -15.33 4.77
N ARG A 53 24.01 -16.45 4.03
CA ARG A 53 22.79 -17.24 3.78
C ARG A 53 22.19 -17.78 5.08
N HIS A 54 23.01 -18.33 5.96
CA HIS A 54 22.55 -18.84 7.25
C HIS A 54 21.95 -17.72 8.10
N ALA A 55 22.56 -16.53 8.14
CA ALA A 55 22.01 -15.37 8.83
C ALA A 55 20.66 -14.91 8.23
N MET A 56 20.53 -14.91 6.91
CA MET A 56 19.26 -14.59 6.23
C MET A 56 18.17 -15.61 6.57
N GLU A 57 18.50 -16.91 6.59
CA GLU A 57 17.56 -17.98 6.90
C GLU A 57 17.11 -17.92 8.36
N MET A 58 18.03 -17.69 9.31
CA MET A 58 17.69 -17.47 10.72
C MET A 58 16.78 -16.26 10.90
N ARG A 59 17.05 -15.15 10.20
CA ARG A 59 16.19 -13.96 10.23
C ARG A 59 14.82 -14.26 9.63
N LYS A 60 14.73 -14.99 8.51
CA LYS A 60 13.45 -15.40 7.90
C LYS A 60 12.61 -16.21 8.88
N ASN A 61 13.21 -17.22 9.51
CA ASN A 61 12.53 -18.09 10.47
C ASN A 61 12.05 -17.30 11.70
N HIS A 62 12.85 -16.34 12.18
CA HIS A 62 12.43 -15.45 13.25
C HIS A 62 11.25 -14.55 12.85
N LEU A 63 11.26 -13.98 11.64
CA LEU A 63 10.16 -13.16 11.11
C LEU A 63 8.87 -13.96 10.83
N TRP A 64 8.96 -15.28 10.71
CA TRP A 64 7.83 -16.19 10.47
C TRP A 64 7.23 -16.78 11.74
N ASN A 65 7.83 -16.55 12.91
CA ASN A 65 7.24 -16.93 14.19
C ASN A 65 6.01 -16.05 14.49
N ASP A 66 4.90 -16.67 14.89
CA ASP A 66 3.62 -15.99 15.16
C ASP A 66 3.65 -15.08 16.41
N GLU A 67 4.63 -15.27 17.32
CA GLU A 67 4.87 -14.34 18.44
C GLU A 67 5.43 -12.99 17.97
N PHE A 68 5.89 -12.90 16.72
CA PHE A 68 6.52 -11.72 16.15
C PHE A 68 5.50 -10.80 15.48
N SER A 69 5.09 -9.74 16.19
CA SER A 69 4.18 -8.74 15.62
C SER A 69 4.89 -7.83 14.59
N LYS A 70 4.84 -8.22 13.32
CA LYS A 70 5.35 -7.43 12.18
C LYS A 70 4.81 -6.00 12.16
N ALA A 71 3.52 -5.83 12.49
CA ALA A 71 2.86 -4.54 12.55
C ALA A 71 3.46 -3.62 13.64
N HIS A 72 3.87 -4.17 14.77
CA HIS A 72 4.51 -3.41 15.85
C HIS A 72 5.88 -2.87 15.45
N ILE A 73 6.65 -3.66 14.72
CA ILE A 73 8.00 -3.28 14.30
C ILE A 73 7.94 -2.22 13.22
N LEU A 74 7.07 -2.38 12.23
CA LEU A 74 6.86 -1.34 11.22
C LEU A 74 6.47 -0.01 11.87
N LYS A 75 5.64 -0.01 12.91
CA LYS A 75 5.28 1.23 13.62
C LYS A 75 6.47 1.90 14.32
N LYS A 76 7.44 1.13 14.78
CA LYS A 76 8.63 1.64 15.48
C LYS A 76 9.79 1.98 14.54
N ASP A 77 9.74 1.52 13.30
CA ASP A 77 10.77 1.76 12.31
C ASP A 77 10.74 3.24 11.83
N PRO A 78 11.82 4.01 12.02
CA PRO A 78 11.87 5.43 11.62
C PRO A 78 11.82 5.60 10.10
N HIS A 79 12.40 4.68 9.32
CA HIS A 79 12.33 4.71 7.86
C HIS A 79 10.89 4.48 7.38
N PHE A 80 10.18 3.56 8.04
CA PHE A 80 8.76 3.36 7.77
C PHE A 80 7.94 4.61 8.08
N GLN A 81 8.22 5.29 9.20
CA GLN A 81 7.54 6.54 9.54
C GLN A 81 7.82 7.63 8.50
N GLU A 82 9.08 7.79 8.07
CA GLU A 82 9.46 8.78 7.06
C GLU A 82 8.80 8.53 5.70
N MET A 83 8.82 7.28 5.22
CA MET A 83 8.11 6.90 3.98
C MET A 83 6.60 7.14 4.07
N ARG A 84 6.03 7.15 5.27
CA ARG A 84 4.60 7.35 5.52
C ARG A 84 4.19 8.82 5.69
N THR A 85 5.14 9.73 5.88
CA THR A 85 4.89 11.16 6.10
C THR A 85 3.95 11.82 5.06
N PRO A 86 3.99 11.51 3.74
CA PRO A 86 3.05 12.10 2.78
C PRO A 86 1.58 11.65 2.98
N TYR A 87 1.38 10.44 3.51
CA TYR A 87 0.08 9.78 3.57
C TYR A 87 -0.63 10.09 4.89
N THR A 88 -1.08 11.34 5.00
CA THR A 88 -1.75 11.87 6.18
C THR A 88 -3.10 11.21 6.43
N ASP A 89 -3.64 11.34 7.64
CA ASP A 89 -4.98 10.84 7.96
C ASP A 89 -6.05 11.49 7.07
N VAL A 90 -5.88 12.77 6.72
CA VAL A 90 -6.79 13.48 5.80
C VAL A 90 -6.75 12.85 4.40
N PHE A 91 -5.56 12.47 3.91
CA PHE A 91 -5.45 11.75 2.64
C PHE A 91 -6.18 10.40 2.70
N LEU A 92 -5.90 9.60 3.73
CA LEU A 92 -6.48 8.27 3.90
C LEU A 92 -8.00 8.34 4.05
N GLN A 93 -8.52 9.29 4.81
CA GLN A 93 -9.96 9.49 5.01
C GLN A 93 -10.65 9.90 3.70
N ASN A 94 -10.11 10.89 2.98
CA ASN A 94 -10.68 11.28 1.69
C ASN A 94 -10.67 10.11 0.68
N PHE A 95 -9.60 9.33 0.64
CA PHE A 95 -9.53 8.16 -0.23
C PHE A 95 -10.57 7.12 0.17
N ASN A 96 -10.63 6.75 1.45
CA ASN A 96 -11.57 5.75 1.95
C ASN A 96 -13.02 6.17 1.70
N MET A 97 -13.37 7.44 1.94
CA MET A 97 -14.69 7.96 1.62
C MET A 97 -14.95 7.91 0.11
N GLY A 98 -13.97 8.27 -0.73
CA GLY A 98 -14.10 8.20 -2.18
C GLY A 98 -14.33 6.77 -2.67
N TYR A 99 -13.55 5.81 -2.17
CA TYR A 99 -13.69 4.39 -2.47
C TYR A 99 -15.05 3.83 -2.04
N GLN A 100 -15.52 4.17 -0.84
CA GLN A 100 -16.83 3.72 -0.35
C GLN A 100 -17.96 4.27 -1.22
N ASN A 101 -17.93 5.56 -1.59
CA ASN A 101 -18.91 6.12 -2.52
C ASN A 101 -18.85 5.44 -3.89
N TYR A 102 -17.65 5.13 -4.40
CA TYR A 102 -17.48 4.37 -5.62
C TYR A 102 -18.14 2.99 -5.53
N ALA A 103 -17.87 2.24 -4.45
CA ALA A 103 -18.45 0.91 -4.23
C ALA A 103 -19.99 0.94 -4.10
N GLN A 104 -20.55 2.00 -3.51
CA GLN A 104 -22.00 2.15 -3.35
C GLN A 104 -22.71 2.74 -4.59
N GLY A 105 -21.99 3.08 -5.66
CA GLY A 105 -22.57 3.64 -6.89
C GLY A 105 -22.72 5.17 -6.89
N GLU A 106 -22.29 5.85 -5.83
CA GLU A 106 -22.31 7.32 -5.69
C GLU A 106 -21.12 7.97 -6.41
N TRP A 107 -21.01 7.73 -7.73
CA TRP A 107 -19.80 8.04 -8.51
C TRP A 107 -19.49 9.54 -8.63
N GLN A 108 -20.49 10.42 -8.53
CA GLN A 108 -20.26 11.87 -8.51
C GLN A 108 -19.57 12.32 -7.23
N VAL A 109 -19.99 11.78 -6.08
CA VAL A 109 -19.35 12.04 -4.78
C VAL A 109 -17.96 11.42 -4.75
N ALA A 110 -17.84 10.18 -5.22
CA ALA A 110 -16.57 9.47 -5.33
C ALA A 110 -15.55 10.25 -6.16
N ARG A 111 -15.95 10.73 -7.35
CA ARG A 111 -15.11 11.54 -8.24
C ARG A 111 -14.51 12.74 -7.51
N ASN A 112 -15.33 13.50 -6.77
CA ASN A 112 -14.86 14.71 -6.08
C ASN A 112 -13.80 14.39 -5.01
N LEU A 113 -14.00 13.31 -4.25
CA LEU A 113 -13.05 12.88 -3.21
C LEU A 113 -11.77 12.31 -3.83
N LEU A 114 -11.90 11.49 -4.86
CA LEU A 114 -10.77 10.85 -5.53
C LEU A 114 -9.92 11.88 -6.29
N LEU A 115 -10.53 12.88 -6.95
CA LEU A 115 -9.79 14.00 -7.56
C LEU A 115 -8.98 14.79 -6.53
N LYS A 116 -9.51 14.99 -5.32
CA LYS A 116 -8.73 15.62 -4.24
C LYS A 116 -7.52 14.77 -3.89
N THR A 117 -7.72 13.48 -3.58
CA THR A 117 -6.59 12.61 -3.21
C THR A 117 -5.55 12.44 -4.31
N HIS A 118 -5.97 12.51 -5.59
CA HIS A 118 -5.08 12.44 -6.74
C HIS A 118 -4.02 13.56 -6.77
N THR A 119 -4.30 14.71 -6.16
CA THR A 119 -3.42 15.89 -6.13
C THR A 119 -2.85 16.22 -4.74
N MET A 120 -3.21 15.46 -3.70
CA MET A 120 -2.73 15.68 -2.33
C MET A 120 -1.28 15.26 -2.11
N LEU A 121 -0.74 14.42 -2.99
CA LEU A 121 0.62 13.90 -2.93
C LEU A 121 1.50 14.63 -3.95
N ARG A 122 2.83 14.54 -3.79
CA ARG A 122 3.78 15.11 -4.77
C ARG A 122 3.64 14.46 -6.15
N GLU A 123 3.36 13.17 -6.16
CA GLU A 123 3.07 12.38 -7.36
C GLU A 123 1.61 11.98 -7.36
N LYS A 124 1.06 11.72 -8.54
CA LYS A 124 -0.34 11.28 -8.68
C LYS A 124 -0.59 9.99 -7.90
N ASP A 125 -1.67 9.96 -7.12
CA ASP A 125 -2.09 8.72 -6.46
C ASP A 125 -2.63 7.72 -7.49
N GLY A 126 -1.95 6.59 -7.63
CA GLY A 126 -2.24 5.54 -8.61
C GLY A 126 -3.64 4.94 -8.45
N PRO A 127 -4.06 4.47 -7.26
CA PRO A 127 -5.39 3.92 -7.08
C PRO A 127 -6.51 4.93 -7.29
N SER A 128 -6.35 6.19 -6.87
CA SER A 128 -7.31 7.24 -7.22
C SER A 128 -7.40 7.45 -8.73
N GLU A 129 -6.26 7.48 -9.43
CA GLU A 129 -6.23 7.60 -10.90
C GLU A 129 -6.90 6.41 -11.60
N ALA A 130 -6.67 5.19 -11.11
CA ALA A 130 -7.28 3.98 -11.65
C ALA A 130 -8.81 4.02 -11.56
N LEU A 131 -9.36 4.39 -10.39
CA LEU A 131 -10.80 4.53 -10.18
C LEU A 131 -11.39 5.66 -11.03
N LEU A 132 -10.72 6.81 -11.08
CA LEU A 132 -11.16 7.94 -11.89
C LEU A 132 -11.23 7.57 -13.37
N ARG A 133 -10.21 6.88 -13.90
CA ARG A 133 -10.19 6.42 -15.30
C ARG A 133 -11.31 5.44 -15.61
N PHE A 134 -11.56 4.49 -14.70
CA PHE A 134 -12.64 3.52 -14.84
C PHE A 134 -14.02 4.20 -14.80
N MET A 135 -14.24 5.12 -13.86
CA MET A 135 -15.50 5.86 -13.78
C MET A 135 -15.71 6.79 -14.98
N GLU A 136 -14.65 7.36 -15.53
CA GLU A 136 -14.74 8.29 -16.67
C GLU A 136 -15.10 7.58 -17.97
N LYS A 137 -14.40 6.49 -18.31
CA LYS A 137 -14.60 5.77 -19.58
C LYS A 137 -14.89 4.29 -19.30
N PRO A 138 -16.03 3.76 -19.78
CA PRO A 138 -17.02 4.36 -20.70
C PRO A 138 -18.15 5.18 -20.04
N TYR A 139 -18.19 5.25 -18.72
CA TYR A 139 -19.43 5.53 -17.98
C TYR A 139 -19.72 7.01 -17.68
N GLN A 140 -18.80 7.94 -17.99
CA GLN A 140 -18.97 9.38 -17.76
C GLN A 140 -19.38 9.73 -16.32
N PHE A 141 -18.80 9.03 -15.33
CA PHE A 141 -19.08 9.16 -13.90
C PHE A 141 -20.54 8.87 -13.50
N LYS A 142 -21.23 8.00 -14.25
CA LYS A 142 -22.53 7.45 -13.88
C LYS A 142 -22.39 5.95 -13.67
N ALA A 143 -22.67 5.47 -12.47
CA ALA A 143 -22.57 4.04 -12.18
C ALA A 143 -23.51 3.24 -13.11
N PRO A 144 -23.06 2.11 -13.66
CA PRO A 144 -23.90 1.26 -14.49
C PRO A 144 -25.02 0.63 -13.67
N GLU A 145 -26.07 0.18 -14.36
CA GLU A 145 -27.18 -0.51 -13.71
C GLU A 145 -26.68 -1.79 -13.01
N GLY A 146 -27.06 -1.96 -11.74
CA GLY A 146 -26.67 -3.11 -10.93
C GLY A 146 -25.31 -3.00 -10.24
N TRP A 147 -24.63 -1.85 -10.29
CA TRP A 147 -23.35 -1.63 -9.60
C TRP A 147 -23.45 -1.78 -8.07
N ARG A 148 -22.79 -2.79 -7.48
CA ARG A 148 -22.66 -3.06 -6.03
C ARG A 148 -21.43 -3.93 -5.72
#